data_AF-A0A7W0CD77-F1
#
_entry.id   AF-A0A7W0CD77-F1
#
_cell.length_a   1.000
_cell.length_b   1.000
_cell.length_c   1.000
_cell.angle_alpha   90.00
_cell.angle_beta   90.00
_cell.angle_gamma   90.00
#
_symmetry.space_group_name_H-M   'P 1'
#
loop_
_entity.id
_entity.type
_entity.pdbx_description
1 polymer ?
#
loop_
_entity_poly.entity_id
_entity_poly.type
_entity_poly.pdbx_seq_one_letter_code
_entity_poly.pdbx_strand_id
1 'polypeptide(L)'
;MTIGSEQPRTFSGLLEYDLVSWSQRTCIEVEIWALPSQDLTGPAADRARETVRAALAEVERFGRAKTVSFALTMHRGGLRLTVADEGAVKPEEEVRGRRTTTGLTISRIPGGGTTIGAVIRVS
;
A
#
# COMPACT_ATOMS: atom_id res chain seq x y z
N MET A 1 -35.00 2.24 3.71
CA MET A 1 -34.23 1.07 4.20
C MET A 1 -32.80 1.54 4.38
N THR A 2 -32.44 1.98 5.59
CA THR A 2 -31.12 2.52 5.89
C THR A 2 -30.22 1.34 6.21
N ILE A 3 -29.37 0.95 5.27
CA ILE A 3 -28.29 0.01 5.54
C ILE A 3 -27.33 0.78 6.44
N GLY A 4 -27.38 0.53 7.75
CA GLY A 4 -26.35 1.00 8.66
C GLY A 4 -25.05 0.30 8.24
N SER A 5 -24.18 1.02 7.54
CA SER A 5 -22.82 0.57 7.34
C SER A 5 -22.16 0.57 8.72
N GLU A 6 -22.06 -0.61 9.34
CA GLU A 6 -21.16 -0.75 10.49
C GLU A 6 -19.77 -0.33 9.99
N GLN A 7 -19.27 0.78 10.54
CA GLN A 7 -17.90 1.18 10.29
C GLN A 7 -16.97 0.06 10.77
N PRO A 8 -15.96 -0.32 9.98
CA PRO A 8 -15.00 -1.33 10.40
C PRO A 8 -14.37 -0.92 11.74
N ARG A 9 -14.39 -1.82 12.72
CA ARG A 9 -13.90 -1.52 14.09
C ARG A 9 -12.43 -1.88 14.30
N THR A 10 -11.81 -2.57 13.35
CA THR A 10 -10.40 -2.97 13.38
C THR A 10 -9.59 -2.17 12.37
N PHE A 11 -8.30 -2.01 12.64
CA PHE A 11 -7.36 -1.40 11.71
C PHE A 11 -7.40 -2.06 10.33
N SER A 12 -7.36 -3.39 10.28
CA SER A 12 -7.36 -4.13 9.02
C SER A 12 -8.65 -3.93 8.24
N GLY A 13 -9.80 -3.86 8.91
CA GLY A 13 -11.07 -3.56 8.24
C GLY A 13 -11.14 -2.11 7.74
N LEU A 14 -10.61 -1.14 8.49
CA LEU A 14 -10.52 0.25 8.05
C LEU A 14 -9.58 0.41 6.85
N LEU A 15 -8.46 -0.33 6.86
CA LEU A 15 -7.49 -0.34 5.77
C LEU A 15 -8.06 -1.00 4.51
N GLU A 16 -8.77 -2.11 4.65
CA GLU A 16 -9.47 -2.76 3.54
C GLU A 16 -10.52 -1.82 2.93
N TYR A 17 -11.30 -1.12 3.76
CA TYR A 17 -12.24 -0.10 3.29
C TYR A 17 -11.54 1.05 2.53
N ASP A 18 -10.42 1.55 3.05
CA ASP A 18 -9.61 2.58 2.38
C ASP A 18 -9.11 2.07 1.01
N LEU A 19 -8.65 0.81 0.92
CA LEU A 19 -8.14 0.19 -0.31
C LEU A 19 -9.25 0.01 -1.35
N VAL A 20 -10.44 -0.47 -0.93
CA VAL A 20 -11.60 -0.59 -1.82
C VAL A 20 -12.04 0.78 -2.33
N SER A 21 -12.10 1.78 -1.44
CA SER A 21 -12.46 3.15 -1.82
C SER A 21 -11.47 3.74 -2.82
N TRP A 22 -10.17 3.50 -2.61
CA TRP A 22 -9.11 3.91 -3.52
C TRP A 22 -9.22 3.21 -4.88
N SER A 23 -9.45 1.90 -4.88
CA SER A 23 -9.63 1.08 -6.08
C SER A 23 -10.79 1.59 -6.94
N GLN A 24 -11.94 1.85 -6.32
CA GLN A 24 -13.12 2.38 -7.01
C GLN A 24 -12.88 3.76 -7.64
N ARG A 25 -12.14 4.64 -6.95
CA ARG A 25 -11.84 5.99 -7.45
C ARG A 25 -10.87 5.98 -8.64
N THR A 26 -9.93 5.03 -8.65
CA THR A 26 -8.81 4.99 -9.61
C THR A 26 -9.04 3.99 -10.74
N CYS A 27 -10.02 3.10 -10.60
CA CYS A 27 -10.22 1.93 -11.45
C CYS A 27 -9.00 0.98 -11.49
N ILE A 28 -8.15 1.01 -10.46
CA ILE A 28 -7.03 0.10 -10.29
C ILE A 28 -7.48 -1.01 -9.34
N GLU A 29 -7.43 -2.26 -9.79
CA GLU A 29 -7.77 -3.43 -8.96
C GLU A 29 -6.74 -3.63 -7.85
N VAL A 30 -7.20 -3.96 -6.64
CA VAL A 30 -6.33 -4.26 -5.49
C VAL A 30 -6.47 -5.73 -5.12
N GLU A 31 -5.38 -6.46 -5.24
CA GLU A 31 -5.26 -7.81 -4.70
C GLU A 31 -4.64 -7.74 -3.31
N ILE A 32 -5.41 -8.03 -2.27
CA ILE A 32 -4.91 -8.03 -0.90
C ILE A 32 -4.35 -9.42 -0.58
N TRP A 33 -3.04 -9.49 -0.40
CA TRP A 33 -2.33 -10.75 -0.09
C TRP A 33 -2.15 -10.96 1.41
N ALA A 34 -1.99 -9.87 2.17
CA ALA A 34 -1.89 -9.94 3.63
C ALA A 34 -2.25 -8.61 4.29
N LEU A 35 -2.96 -8.69 5.41
CA LEU A 35 -3.18 -7.61 6.35
C LEU A 35 -2.67 -8.03 7.75
N PRO A 36 -2.35 -7.08 8.64
CA PRO A 36 -1.98 -7.41 10.00
C PRO A 36 -3.12 -8.17 10.71
N SER A 37 -2.78 -9.29 11.35
CA SER A 37 -3.73 -10.05 12.17
C SER A 37 -3.92 -9.44 13.56
N GLN A 38 -2.96 -8.63 14.00
CA GLN A 38 -3.04 -7.87 15.25
C GLN A 38 -3.65 -6.51 14.96
N ASP A 39 -4.58 -6.11 15.82
CA ASP A 39 -5.17 -4.78 15.71
C ASP A 39 -4.14 -3.71 16.09
N LEU A 40 -4.00 -2.70 15.24
CA LEU A 40 -3.10 -1.58 15.45
C LEU A 40 -3.91 -0.40 15.95
N THR A 41 -3.42 0.26 17.00
CA THR A 41 -4.11 1.41 17.59
C THR A 41 -3.16 2.59 17.75
N GLY A 42 -3.73 3.79 17.90
CA GLY A 42 -2.99 5.01 18.18
C GLY A 42 -1.96 5.38 17.11
N PRO A 43 -0.80 5.97 17.50
CA PRO A 43 0.16 6.53 16.55
C PRO A 43 0.75 5.53 15.56
N ALA A 44 0.75 4.24 15.87
CA ALA A 44 1.23 3.21 14.96
C ALA A 44 0.24 2.97 13.81
N ALA A 45 -1.07 2.97 14.11
CA ALA A 45 -2.14 2.85 13.12
C ALA A 45 -2.14 4.05 12.17
N ASP A 46 -2.01 5.26 12.71
CA ASP A 46 -1.99 6.49 11.92
C ASP A 46 -0.80 6.51 10.95
N ARG A 47 0.40 6.26 11.45
CA ARG A 47 1.62 6.15 10.62
C ARG A 47 1.48 5.08 9.53
N ALA A 48 0.85 3.95 9.84
CA ALA A 48 0.64 2.89 8.87
C ALA A 48 -0.32 3.33 7.76
N ARG A 49 -1.46 3.95 8.10
CA ARG A 49 -2.42 4.47 7.10
C ARG A 49 -1.81 5.58 6.25
N GLU A 50 -1.06 6.51 6.85
CA GLU A 50 -0.34 7.55 6.12
C GLU A 50 0.68 6.97 5.14
N THR A 51 1.45 5.97 5.58
CA THR A 51 2.44 5.29 4.74
C THR A 51 1.77 4.56 3.58
N VAL A 52 0.65 3.89 3.83
CA VAL A 52 -0.14 3.25 2.76
C VAL A 52 -0.65 4.28 1.77
N ARG A 53 -1.24 5.39 2.23
CA ARG A 53 -1.73 6.46 1.35
C ARG A 53 -0.60 7.04 0.50
N ALA A 54 0.58 7.26 1.07
CA ALA A 54 1.74 7.73 0.33
C ALA A 54 2.18 6.72 -0.75
N ALA A 55 2.17 5.41 -0.45
CA ALA A 55 2.50 4.38 -1.42
C ALA A 55 1.48 4.33 -2.57
N LEU A 56 0.19 4.39 -2.27
CA LEU A 56 -0.88 4.42 -3.28
C LEU A 56 -0.82 5.68 -4.15
N ALA A 57 -0.48 6.84 -3.57
CA ALA A 57 -0.28 8.07 -4.33
C ALA A 57 0.90 7.95 -5.32
N GLU A 58 1.97 7.23 -4.97
CA GLU A 58 3.06 6.94 -5.91
C GLU A 58 2.59 6.02 -7.06
N VAL A 59 1.76 5.01 -6.79
CA VAL A 59 1.15 4.18 -7.83
C VAL A 59 0.31 5.04 -8.79
N GLU A 60 -0.59 5.87 -8.27
CA GLU A 60 -1.41 6.78 -9.08
C GLU A 60 -0.53 7.70 -9.95
N ARG A 61 0.56 8.22 -9.37
CA ARG A 61 1.50 9.11 -10.07
C ARG A 61 2.19 8.43 -11.24
N PHE A 62 2.46 7.13 -11.16
CA PHE A 62 3.02 6.39 -12.30
C PHE A 62 1.98 6.17 -13.40
N GLY A 63 0.69 6.12 -13.05
CA GLY A 63 -0.44 6.19 -13.99
C GLY A 63 -0.56 5.02 -14.98
N ARG A 64 0.07 3.88 -14.68
CA ARG A 64 0.15 2.72 -15.59
C ARG A 64 -0.36 1.40 -15.01
N ALA A 65 -0.53 1.34 -13.69
CA ALA A 65 -1.02 0.13 -13.03
C ALA A 65 -2.49 -0.10 -13.40
N LYS A 66 -2.84 -1.35 -13.69
CA LYS A 66 -4.23 -1.82 -13.78
C LYS A 66 -4.64 -2.62 -12.55
N THR A 67 -3.67 -3.30 -11.97
CA THR A 67 -3.80 -4.11 -10.77
C THR A 67 -2.60 -3.84 -9.87
N VAL A 68 -2.81 -3.83 -8.57
CA VAL A 68 -1.75 -3.82 -7.56
C VAL A 68 -1.90 -4.99 -6.60
N SER A 69 -0.81 -5.70 -6.32
CA SER A 69 -0.72 -6.62 -5.20
C SER A 69 -0.32 -5.84 -3.95
N PHE A 70 -1.08 -6.01 -2.88
CA PHE A 70 -0.92 -5.30 -1.61
C PHE A 70 -0.65 -6.27 -0.47
N ALA A 71 0.38 -5.99 0.31
CA ALA A 71 0.64 -6.70 1.57
C ALA A 71 1.13 -5.75 2.65
N LEU A 72 0.49 -5.80 3.82
CA LEU A 72 0.97 -5.19 5.05
C LEU A 72 1.08 -6.26 6.12
N THR A 73 2.30 -6.58 6.54
CA THR A 73 2.59 -7.68 7.46
C THR A 73 3.33 -7.22 8.71
N MET A 74 3.12 -7.93 9.81
CA MET A 74 3.94 -7.77 11.01
C MET A 74 5.34 -8.33 10.74
N HIS A 75 6.38 -7.60 11.15
CA HIS A 75 7.77 -8.00 11.10
C HIS A 75 8.47 -7.65 12.42
N ARG A 76 9.63 -8.27 12.69
CA ARG A 76 10.46 -7.90 13.84
C ARG A 76 10.80 -6.40 13.77
N GLY A 77 10.28 -5.61 14.71
CA GLY A 77 10.48 -4.16 14.79
C GLY A 77 9.40 -3.28 14.15
N GLY A 78 8.29 -3.85 13.64
CA GLY A 78 7.16 -3.06 13.15
C GLY A 78 6.36 -3.71 12.03
N LEU A 79 5.87 -2.90 11.09
CA LEU A 79 5.14 -3.35 9.92
C LEU A 79 6.02 -3.28 8.68
N ARG A 80 5.84 -4.23 7.76
CA ARG A 80 6.39 -4.21 6.43
C ARG A 80 5.25 -4.01 5.43
N LEU A 81 5.33 -2.93 4.67
CA LEU A 81 4.45 -2.67 3.53
C LEU A 81 5.15 -3.13 2.24
N THR A 82 4.39 -3.77 1.37
CA THR A 82 4.72 -4.05 -0.04
C THR A 82 3.51 -3.72 -0.89
N VAL A 83 3.72 -2.89 -1.91
CA VAL A 83 2.75 -2.64 -2.99
C VAL A 83 3.48 -2.90 -4.29
N ALA A 84 2.94 -3.76 -5.14
CA ALA A 84 3.55 -4.08 -6.42
C ALA A 84 2.52 -3.96 -7.55
N ASP A 85 2.94 -3.44 -8.71
CA ASP A 85 2.18 -3.50 -9.96
C ASP A 85 3.00 -4.19 -11.04
N GLU A 86 2.32 -4.84 -11.98
CA GLU A 86 2.93 -5.47 -13.16
C GLU A 86 3.09 -4.49 -14.33
N GLY A 87 3.08 -3.18 -14.08
CA GLY A 87 3.14 -2.16 -15.12
C GLY A 87 4.37 -2.31 -16.01
N ALA A 88 4.23 -2.01 -17.30
CA ALA A 88 5.36 -2.03 -18.23
C ALA A 88 6.36 -0.91 -17.89
N VAL A 89 7.39 -1.25 -17.12
CA VAL A 89 8.57 -0.42 -16.88
C VAL A 89 9.50 -0.55 -18.07
N LYS A 90 9.83 0.58 -18.68
CA LYS A 90 10.82 0.62 -19.76
C LYS A 90 12.25 0.66 -19.17
N PRO A 91 13.28 0.20 -19.88
CA PRO A 91 14.67 0.21 -19.38
C PRO A 91 15.14 1.57 -18.86
N GLU A 92 14.76 2.67 -19.52
CA GLU A 92 15.10 4.03 -19.12
C GLU A 92 14.39 4.50 -17.83
N GLU A 93 13.37 3.78 -17.39
CA GLU A 93 12.59 4.06 -16.18
C GLU A 93 13.05 3.19 -14.98
N GLU A 94 14.12 2.41 -15.14
CA GLU A 94 14.67 1.55 -14.11
C GLU A 94 15.09 2.35 -12.87
N VAL A 95 14.64 1.88 -11.71
CA VAL A 95 14.98 2.47 -10.42
C VAL A 95 15.26 1.32 -9.46
N ARG A 96 16.39 1.35 -8.74
CA ARG A 96 16.69 0.33 -7.73
C ARG A 96 16.77 0.97 -6.35
N GLY A 97 15.79 0.68 -5.50
CA GLY A 97 15.81 1.04 -4.09
C GLY A 97 15.84 2.55 -3.80
N ARG A 98 15.27 3.40 -4.67
CA ARG A 98 15.22 4.85 -4.43
C ARG A 98 14.33 5.14 -3.22
N ARG A 99 14.88 5.86 -2.24
CA ARG A 99 14.13 6.27 -1.05
C ARG A 99 13.42 7.61 -1.27
N THR A 100 12.13 7.69 -0.95
CA THR A 100 11.36 8.95 -0.96
C THR A 100 11.58 9.74 0.32
N THR A 101 11.17 11.01 0.33
CA THR A 101 11.14 11.84 1.55
C THR A 101 10.19 11.28 2.61
N THR A 102 9.14 10.57 2.20
CA THR A 102 8.20 9.83 3.07
C THR A 102 8.76 8.51 3.59
N GLY A 103 10.00 8.14 3.24
CA GLY A 103 10.66 6.93 3.72
C GLY A 103 10.28 5.65 2.96
N LEU A 104 9.51 5.75 1.88
CA LEU A 104 9.20 4.64 0.98
C LEU A 104 10.45 4.28 0.17
N THR A 105 10.57 3.01 -0.18
CA THR A 105 11.61 2.49 -1.08
C THR A 105 10.92 2.06 -2.37
N ILE A 106 11.35 2.63 -3.49
CA ILE A 106 10.78 2.36 -4.81
C ILE A 106 11.81 1.60 -5.64
N SER A 107 11.39 0.47 -6.20
CA SER A 107 12.13 -0.30 -7.19
C SER A 107 11.24 -0.46 -8.44
N ARG A 108 11.79 -0.20 -9.62
CA ARG A 108 11.15 -0.37 -10.92
C ARG A 108 12.06 -1.24 -11.76
N ILE A 109 11.57 -2.41 -12.14
CA ILE A 109 12.37 -3.41 -12.83
C ILE A 109 11.76 -3.62 -14.22
N PRO A 110 12.54 -3.47 -15.31
CA PRO A 110 12.05 -3.77 -16.65
C PRO A 110 11.49 -5.19 -16.75
N GLY A 111 10.27 -5.32 -17.25
CA GLY A 111 9.54 -6.60 -17.33
C GLY A 111 9.04 -7.17 -15.99
N GLY A 112 9.33 -6.52 -14.86
CA GLY A 112 8.90 -6.94 -13.52
C GLY A 112 8.03 -5.92 -12.78
N GLY A 113 7.76 -4.76 -13.38
CA GLY A 113 6.88 -3.75 -12.82
C GLY A 113 7.50 -2.87 -11.74
N THR A 114 6.65 -2.28 -10.91
CA THR A 114 7.07 -1.41 -9.81
C THR A 114 6.78 -2.07 -8.47
N THR A 115 7.72 -1.99 -7.53
CA THR A 115 7.54 -2.36 -6.14
C THR A 115 7.83 -1.16 -5.26
N ILE A 116 6.89 -0.88 -4.35
CA ILE A 116 6.99 0.15 -3.32
C ILE A 116 6.97 -0.56 -1.97
N GLY A 117 7.98 -0.30 -1.15
CA GLY A 117 8.12 -0.90 0.16
C GLY A 117 8.32 0.13 1.27
N ALA A 118 7.94 -0.23 2.49
CA ALA A 118 8.24 0.56 3.68
C ALA A 118 8.39 -0.33 4.92
N VAL A 119 9.13 0.17 5.91
CA VAL A 119 9.15 -0.38 7.27
C VAL A 119 8.63 0.68 8.22
N ILE A 120 7.50 0.42 8.87
CA ILE A 120 6.85 1.33 9.82
C ILE A 120 7.15 0.82 11.22
N ARG A 121 7.88 1.60 12.03
CA ARG A 121 8.17 1.21 13.41
C ARG A 121 6.94 1.43 14.29
N VAL A 122 6.68 0.49 15.19
CA VAL A 122 5.52 0.50 16.12
C VAL A 122 5.91 0.93 17.55
N SER A 123 7.09 1.52 17.73
CA SER A 123 7.54 2.13 18.99
C SER A 123 6.68 3.33 19.38
#